data_AF-A0A535Q645-F1
#
_entry.id   AF-A0A535Q645-F1
#
_cell.length_a   1.000
_cell.length_b   1.000
_cell.length_c   1.000
_cell.angle_alpha   90.00
_cell.angle_beta   90.00
_cell.angle_gamma   90.00
#
_symmetry.space_group_name_H-M   'P 1'
#
loop_
_entity.id
_entity.type
_entity.pdbx_description
1 polymer ?
#
loop_
_entity_poly.entity_id
_entity_poly.type
_entity_poly.pdbx_seq_one_letter_code
_entity_poly.pdbx_strand_id
1 'polypeptide(L)'
;MDDEGGPVGNSERRRRARQNVVFELGFFIGALGRSRVAVLYEEGVELPSDVSGVLYVRLDTRGSWKFELAKELKHAQIEVDLNEAV
;
A
#
# COMPACT_ATOMS: atom_id res chain seq x y z
N MET A 1 17.07 13.97 -7.99
CA MET A 1 16.09 13.30 -7.11
C MET A 1 14.76 13.35 -7.85
N ASP A 2 14.30 12.23 -8.39
CA ASP A 2 13.06 12.08 -9.20
C ASP A 2 11.79 12.05 -8.34
N ASP A 3 11.82 12.72 -7.19
CA ASP A 3 10.71 12.77 -6.24
C ASP A 3 9.75 13.94 -6.54
N GLU A 4 10.04 14.76 -7.55
CA GLU A 4 9.23 15.91 -7.95
C GLU A 4 8.67 15.73 -9.36
N GLY A 5 7.34 15.63 -9.48
CA GLY A 5 6.65 15.68 -10.76
C GLY A 5 5.24 16.22 -10.59
N GLY A 6 4.94 17.29 -11.34
CA GLY A 6 3.65 17.96 -11.46
C GLY A 6 3.74 19.07 -12.53
N PRO A 7 2.63 19.47 -13.17
CA PRO A 7 2.63 20.61 -14.10
C PRO A 7 3.14 21.86 -13.37
N VAL A 8 3.95 22.67 -14.05
CA VAL A 8 4.51 23.91 -13.50
C VAL A 8 3.35 24.82 -13.08
N GLY A 9 3.13 24.98 -11.77
CA GLY A 9 2.22 26.00 -11.24
C GLY A 9 1.19 25.58 -10.18
N ASN A 10 1.20 24.38 -9.61
CA ASN A 10 0.29 24.04 -8.51
C ASN A 10 1.05 23.60 -7.24
N SER A 11 0.79 24.29 -6.12
CA SER A 11 1.57 24.23 -4.87
C SER A 11 1.21 23.06 -3.95
N GLU A 12 0.51 22.04 -4.45
CA GLU A 12 0.27 20.79 -3.72
C GLU A 12 1.14 19.67 -4.30
N ARG A 13 2.44 19.68 -3.95
CA ARG A 13 3.34 18.54 -4.18
C ARG A 13 2.92 17.40 -3.25
N ARG A 14 1.92 16.62 -3.66
CA ARG A 14 1.56 15.37 -2.97
C ARG A 14 2.66 14.35 -3.15
N ARG A 15 2.98 13.62 -2.08
CA ARG A 15 3.92 12.50 -2.14
C ARG A 15 3.28 11.42 -3.03
N ARG A 16 4.00 10.95 -4.04
CA ARG A 16 3.54 9.89 -4.94
C ARG A 16 4.43 8.67 -4.78
N ALA A 17 3.85 7.48 -4.96
CA ALA A 17 4.64 6.26 -5.09
C ALA A 17 5.66 6.41 -6.25
N ARG A 18 6.90 5.95 -6.03
CA ARG A 18 7.93 5.93 -7.09
C ARG A 18 7.49 5.01 -8.22
N GLN A 19 7.92 5.30 -9.45
CA GLN A 19 7.52 4.49 -10.62
C GLN A 19 7.85 3.00 -10.46
N ASN A 20 8.98 2.68 -9.83
CA ASN A 20 9.37 1.30 -9.55
C ASN A 20 8.35 0.60 -8.63
N VAL A 21 7.79 1.30 -7.64
CA VAL A 21 6.80 0.74 -6.71
C VAL A 21 5.50 0.42 -7.44
N VAL A 22 5.08 1.26 -8.39
CA VAL A 22 3.88 1.00 -9.20
C VAL A 22 4.10 -0.19 -10.13
N PHE A 23 5.30 -0.30 -10.72
CA PHE A 23 5.66 -1.44 -11.57
C PHE A 23 5.67 -2.75 -10.78
N GLU A 24 6.33 -2.79 -9.64
CA GLU A 24 6.39 -3.95 -8.74
C GLU A 24 5.00 -4.35 -8.26
N LEU A 25 4.14 -3.38 -7.92
CA LEU A 25 2.74 -3.64 -7.55
C LEU A 25 1.99 -4.34 -8.69
N GLY A 26 2.09 -3.83 -9.92
CA GLY A 26 1.48 -4.45 -11.09
C GLY A 26 2.01 -5.87 -11.34
N PHE A 27 3.32 -6.07 -11.19
CA PHE A 27 3.95 -7.39 -11.31
C PHE A 27 3.42 -8.38 -10.27
N PHE A 28 3.36 -8.01 -8.99
CA PHE A 28 2.85 -8.90 -7.94
C PHE A 28 1.38 -9.21 -8.10
N ILE A 29 0.56 -8.24 -8.54
CA ILE A 29 -0.84 -8.49 -8.85
C ILE A 29 -1.00 -9.53 -9.96
N GLY A 30 -0.19 -9.43 -11.03
CA GLY A 30 -0.19 -10.39 -12.12
C GLY A 30 0.27 -11.79 -11.70
N ALA A 31 1.30 -11.87 -10.85
CA ALA A 31 1.90 -13.12 -10.43
C ALA A 31 1.13 -13.85 -9.33
N LEU A 32 0.62 -13.12 -8.33
CA LEU A 32 0.00 -13.68 -7.11
C LEU A 32 -1.52 -13.56 -7.10
N GLY A 33 -2.08 -12.67 -7.92
CA GLY A 33 -3.49 -12.28 -7.88
C GLY A 33 -3.76 -11.20 -6.83
N ARG A 34 -4.79 -10.37 -7.08
CA ARG A 34 -5.15 -9.21 -6.25
C ARG A 34 -5.43 -9.57 -4.78
N SER A 35 -6.06 -10.72 -4.53
CA SER A 35 -6.40 -11.20 -3.17
C SER A 35 -5.20 -11.64 -2.33
N ARG A 36 -4.00 -11.67 -2.92
CA ARG A 36 -2.74 -12.04 -2.25
C ARG A 36 -1.75 -10.88 -2.20
N VAL A 37 -2.22 -9.66 -2.47
CA VAL A 37 -1.41 -8.45 -2.45
C VAL A 37 -2.10 -7.41 -1.57
N ALA A 38 -1.32 -6.77 -0.72
CA ALA A 38 -1.75 -5.65 0.12
C ALA A 38 -0.74 -4.50 -0.01
N VAL A 39 -1.24 -3.27 -0.01
CA VAL A 39 -0.42 -2.05 -0.09
C VAL A 39 -0.50 -1.33 1.25
N LEU A 40 0.66 -1.13 1.88
CA LEU A 40 0.80 -0.26 3.04
C LEU A 40 1.18 1.14 2.58
N TYR A 41 0.50 2.18 3.06
CA TYR A 41 0.77 3.55 2.63
C TYR A 41 0.64 4.58 3.76
N GLU A 42 1.43 5.64 3.69
CA GLU A 42 1.31 6.79 4.58
C GLU A 42 0.17 7.72 4.16
N GLU A 43 -0.39 8.46 5.12
CA GLU A 43 -1.36 9.50 4.81
C GLU A 43 -0.78 10.58 3.88
N GLY A 44 -1.59 11.03 2.91
CA GLY A 44 -1.17 12.04 1.93
C GLY A 44 -0.40 11.49 0.74
N VAL A 45 -0.15 10.17 0.68
CA VAL A 45 0.35 9.50 -0.53
C VAL A 45 -0.78 9.34 -1.54
N GLU A 46 -0.55 9.78 -2.78
CA GLU A 46 -1.47 9.53 -3.89
C GLU A 46 -1.38 8.06 -4.34
N LEU A 47 -2.50 7.35 -4.23
CA LEU A 47 -2.60 5.94 -4.61
C LEU A 47 -3.02 5.81 -6.08
N PRO A 48 -2.55 4.76 -6.79
CA PRO A 48 -2.99 4.51 -8.16
C PRO A 48 -4.50 4.20 -8.19
N SER A 49 -5.26 4.96 -8.97
CA SER A 49 -6.71 4.79 -9.10
C SER A 49 -7.12 3.49 -9.81
N ASP A 50 -6.24 2.95 -10.65
CA ASP A 50 -6.56 1.84 -11.56
C ASP A 50 -6.39 0.45 -10.94
N VAL A 51 -6.10 0.38 -9.64
CA VAL A 51 -5.77 -0.87 -8.92
C VAL A 51 -6.90 -1.24 -7.96
N SER A 52 -8.12 -1.33 -8.49
CA SER A 52 -9.29 -1.77 -7.72
C SER A 52 -9.17 -3.24 -7.28
N GLY A 53 -9.61 -3.54 -6.07
CA GLY A 53 -9.67 -4.90 -5.52
C GLY A 53 -8.39 -5.40 -4.86
N VAL A 54 -7.36 -4.54 -4.73
CA VAL A 54 -6.21 -4.75 -3.85
C VAL A 54 -6.51 -4.11 -2.50
N LEU A 55 -6.08 -4.75 -1.42
CA LEU A 55 -6.22 -4.22 -0.07
C LEU A 55 -5.25 -3.05 0.13
N TYR A 56 -5.76 -1.92 0.59
CA TYR A 56 -4.95 -0.78 1.03
C TYR A 56 -5.07 -0.62 2.54
N VAL A 57 -3.95 -0.66 3.23
CA VAL A 57 -3.88 -0.45 4.68
C VAL A 57 -3.09 0.83 4.93
N ARG A 58 -3.73 1.80 5.56
CA ARG A 58 -3.07 3.06 5.90
C ARG A 58 -2.20 2.83 7.14
N LEU A 59 -0.94 3.25 7.07
CA LEU A 59 -0.04 3.27 8.21
C LEU A 59 -0.49 4.39 9.16
N ASP A 60 -1.20 4.01 10.22
CA ASP A 60 -1.56 4.92 11.30
C ASP A 60 -0.45 4.98 12.36
N THR A 61 -0.33 6.13 13.02
CA THR A 61 0.67 6.36 14.07
C THR A 61 0.42 5.58 15.35
N ARG A 62 -0.79 5.02 15.53
CA ARG A 62 -1.15 4.20 16.70
C ARG A 62 -0.86 2.71 16.47
N GLY A 63 -0.38 2.32 15.28
CA GLY A 63 -0.02 0.95 14.94
C GLY A 63 -1.20 0.02 14.67
N SER A 64 -2.43 0.54 14.55
CA SER A 64 -3.64 -0.27 14.30
C SER A 64 -3.57 -1.04 12.97
N TRP A 65 -2.82 -0.52 11.99
CA TRP A 65 -2.54 -1.14 10.70
C TRP A 65 -1.96 -2.56 10.83
N LYS A 66 -1.22 -2.85 11.91
CA LYS A 66 -0.66 -4.19 12.16
C LYS A 66 -1.76 -5.21 12.35
N PHE A 67 -2.78 -4.86 13.12
CA PHE A 67 -3.90 -5.74 13.39
C PHE A 67 -4.78 -5.94 12.14
N GLU A 68 -4.99 -4.88 11.36
CA GLU A 68 -5.68 -4.96 10.06
C GLU A 68 -4.93 -5.89 9.10
N LEU A 69 -3.61 -5.71 8.96
CA LEU A 69 -2.78 -6.58 8.12
C LEU A 69 -2.78 -8.03 8.62
N ALA A 70 -2.64 -8.25 9.93
CA ALA A 70 -2.56 -9.60 10.50
C ALA A 70 -3.88 -10.39 10.31
N LYS A 71 -5.04 -9.73 10.36
CA LYS A 71 -6.32 -10.37 10.01
C LYS A 71 -6.32 -10.90 8.57
N GLU A 72 -5.82 -10.09 7.65
CA GLU A 72 -5.82 -10.41 6.22
C GLU A 72 -4.78 -11.49 5.88
N LEU A 73 -3.61 -11.45 6.54
CA LEU A 73 -2.64 -12.55 6.47
C LEU A 73 -3.25 -13.87 6.95
N LYS A 74 -3.99 -13.86 8.06
CA LYS A 74 -4.68 -15.03 8.58
C LYS A 74 -5.76 -15.53 7.61
N HIS A 75 -6.52 -14.63 6.98
CA HIS A 75 -7.48 -14.98 5.92
C HIS A 75 -6.80 -15.60 4.69
N ALA A 76 -5.59 -15.14 4.35
CA ALA A 76 -4.75 -15.72 3.31
C ALA A 76 -4.04 -17.02 3.71
N GLN A 77 -4.32 -17.55 4.92
CA GLN A 77 -3.72 -18.76 5.50
C GLN A 77 -2.19 -18.63 5.70
N ILE A 78 -1.70 -17.41 5.90
CA ILE A 78 -0.32 -17.12 6.31
C ILE A 78 -0.29 -17.14 7.84
N GLU A 79 0.67 -17.88 8.39
CA GLU A 79 0.86 -17.97 9.84
C GLU A 79 1.33 -16.62 10.40
N VAL A 80 0.57 -16.08 11.35
CA VAL A 80 0.86 -14.81 12.01
C VAL A 80 0.43 -14.88 13.47
N ASP A 81 1.30 -14.45 14.38
CA ASP A 81 0.96 -14.30 15.78
C ASP A 81 0.24 -12.96 15.99
N LEU A 82 -1.04 -13.03 16.35
CA LEU A 82 -1.85 -11.84 16.61
C LEU A 82 -1.46 -11.15 17.92
N ASN A 83 -0.73 -11.81 18.83
CA ASN A 83 -0.23 -11.18 20.06
C ASN A 83 0.91 -10.20 19.77
N GLU A 84 1.65 -10.40 18.68
CA GLU A 84 2.71 -9.48 18.22
C GLU A 84 2.15 -8.28 17.44
N ALA A 85 0.85 -8.30 17.12
CA ALA A 85 0.15 -7.27 16.37
C ALA A 85 -0.57 -6.22 17.23
N VAL A 86 -0.50 -6.35 18.58
CA VAL A 86 -1.14 -5.48 19.58
C VAL A 86 -0.11 -4.61 20.28
#